data_AF-A0A529HUU9-F1
#
_entry.id   AF-A0A529HUU9-F1
#
_cell.length_a   1.000
_cell.length_b   1.000
_cell.length_c   1.000
_cell.angle_alpha   90.00
_cell.angle_beta   90.00
_cell.angle_gamma   90.00
#
_symmetry.space_group_name_H-M   'P 1'
#
loop_
_entity.id
_entity.type
_entity.pdbx_description
1 polymer ?
#
loop_
_entity_poly.entity_id
_entity_poly.type
_entity_poly.pdbx_seq_one_letter_code
_entity_poly.pdbx_strand_id
1 'polypeptide(L)'
;GMGHHVGSAALNAEWSRVSNDLIARIVDLFPLNFAGVCQLPQSMSGDLAPVLAELERCVDELGFVGCNLNPDPSGGFWSAPPIYDRYWYPLFERMVELQVPAMIHVSGACSACLHTTGAHYINADTTVFMQLIQGDLFRAFPDLKLIIPHGGGAVPYHWGRYRGLAIMMEKPDLATHLMRNVYFDTCVYH
;
A
#
# COMPACT_ATOMS: atom_id res chain seq x y z
N GLY A 1 -7.77 1.52 12.82
CA GLY A 1 -7.01 0.65 11.89
C GLY A 1 -7.95 0.14 10.83
N MET A 2 -7.44 -0.23 9.66
CA MET A 2 -8.25 -0.54 8.47
C MET A 2 -9.14 -1.78 8.63
N GLY A 3 -8.65 -2.81 9.34
CA GLY A 3 -9.47 -3.93 9.82
C GLY A 3 -10.21 -4.73 8.74
N HIS A 4 -9.74 -4.74 7.48
CA HIS A 4 -10.48 -5.25 6.31
C HIS A 4 -11.03 -6.68 6.43
N HIS A 5 -10.45 -7.50 7.31
CA HIS A 5 -10.85 -8.88 7.58
C HIS A 5 -12.04 -9.03 8.54
N VAL A 6 -12.42 -7.98 9.29
CA VAL A 6 -13.44 -8.04 10.35
C VAL A 6 -14.86 -7.79 9.82
N GLY A 7 -15.01 -7.29 8.59
CA GLY A 7 -16.28 -6.77 8.07
C GLY A 7 -16.67 -7.27 6.68
N SER A 8 -17.93 -7.01 6.31
CA SER A 8 -18.40 -7.12 4.94
C SER A 8 -17.87 -5.95 4.09
N ALA A 9 -17.94 -6.07 2.76
CA ALA A 9 -17.58 -4.97 1.86
C ALA A 9 -18.34 -3.67 2.18
N ALA A 10 -19.63 -3.77 2.52
CA ALA A 10 -20.45 -2.63 2.92
C ALA A 10 -19.96 -1.99 4.23
N LEU A 11 -19.60 -2.81 5.24
CA LEU A 11 -19.07 -2.29 6.50
C LEU A 11 -17.70 -1.63 6.29
N ASN A 12 -16.84 -2.20 5.45
CA ASN A 12 -15.53 -1.63 5.14
C ASN A 12 -15.67 -0.29 4.39
N ALA A 13 -16.67 -0.16 3.51
CA ALA A 13 -17.00 1.10 2.83
C ALA A 13 -17.41 2.20 3.83
N GLU A 14 -18.39 1.90 4.69
CA GLU A 14 -18.85 2.84 5.72
C GLU A 14 -17.72 3.24 6.68
N TRP A 15 -16.95 2.25 7.16
CA TRP A 15 -15.85 2.50 8.09
C TRP A 15 -14.74 3.35 7.48
N SER A 16 -14.41 3.12 6.21
CA SER A 16 -13.40 3.91 5.50
C SER A 16 -13.87 5.35 5.34
N ARG A 17 -15.14 5.58 4.95
CA ARG A 17 -15.70 6.93 4.83
C ARG A 17 -15.65 7.67 6.15
N VAL A 18 -16.16 7.08 7.23
CA VAL A 18 -16.16 7.71 8.57
C VAL A 18 -14.74 8.06 9.02
N SER A 19 -13.78 7.15 8.78
CA SER A 19 -12.39 7.38 9.16
C SER A 19 -11.73 8.48 8.31
N ASN A 20 -11.97 8.49 7.00
CA ASN A 20 -11.42 9.49 6.09
C ASN A 20 -12.05 10.88 6.37
N ASP A 21 -13.35 10.96 6.65
CA ASP A 21 -14.02 12.22 7.04
C ASP A 21 -13.45 12.78 8.35
N LEU A 22 -13.03 11.92 9.29
CA LEU A 22 -12.32 12.34 10.50
C LEU A 22 -10.96 12.98 10.15
N ILE A 23 -10.20 12.37 9.24
CA ILE A 23 -8.92 12.92 8.77
C ILE A 23 -9.14 14.26 8.06
N ALA A 24 -10.15 14.38 7.21
CA ALA A 24 -10.50 15.66 6.55
C ALA A 24 -10.77 16.77 7.58
N ARG A 25 -11.54 16.47 8.63
CA ARG A 25 -11.79 17.43 9.73
C ARG A 25 -10.51 17.82 10.49
N ILE A 26 -9.56 16.92 10.64
CA ILE A 26 -8.26 17.22 11.25
C ILE A 26 -7.45 18.17 10.35
N VAL A 27 -7.45 17.92 9.05
CA VAL A 27 -6.81 18.79 8.06
C VAL A 27 -7.46 20.18 8.06
N ASP A 28 -8.79 20.27 8.09
CA ASP A 28 -9.50 21.55 8.16
C ASP A 28 -9.16 22.36 9.42
N LEU A 29 -9.02 21.69 10.56
CA LEU A 29 -8.68 22.34 11.83
C LEU A 29 -7.21 22.78 11.90
N PHE A 30 -6.32 22.04 11.26
CA PHE A 30 -4.87 22.25 11.33
C PHE A 30 -4.20 22.13 9.94
N PRO A 31 -4.56 22.99 8.97
CA PRO A 31 -4.19 22.81 7.56
C PRO A 31 -2.70 23.04 7.27
N LEU A 32 -1.99 23.71 8.19
CA LEU A 32 -0.54 23.92 8.09
C LEU A 32 0.27 22.74 8.68
N ASN A 33 -0.40 21.80 9.38
CA ASN A 33 0.25 20.72 10.11
C ASN A 33 -0.03 19.35 9.50
N PHE A 34 -1.17 19.16 8.84
CA PHE A 34 -1.57 17.87 8.30
C PHE A 34 -2.02 17.97 6.84
N ALA A 35 -1.64 16.94 6.07
CA ALA A 35 -2.22 16.64 4.76
C ALA A 35 -2.86 15.25 4.84
N GLY A 36 -4.04 15.10 4.24
CA GLY A 36 -4.82 13.86 4.33
C GLY A 36 -4.30 12.76 3.41
N VAL A 37 -4.30 11.52 3.90
CA VAL A 37 -4.08 10.29 3.13
C VAL A 37 -5.21 9.33 3.49
N CYS A 38 -5.87 8.74 2.49
CA CYS A 38 -7.06 7.93 2.74
C CYS A 38 -6.70 6.49 3.03
N GLN A 39 -7.53 5.82 3.83
CA GLN A 39 -7.62 4.36 3.75
C GLN A 39 -8.63 3.99 2.66
N LEU A 40 -8.39 2.84 2.03
CA LEU A 40 -9.26 2.31 0.99
C LEU A 40 -10.18 1.23 1.56
N PRO A 41 -11.46 1.15 1.15
CA PRO A 41 -12.43 0.16 1.62
C PRO A 41 -12.22 -1.22 0.99
N GLN A 42 -10.99 -1.73 1.08
CA GLN A 42 -10.65 -3.04 0.56
C GLN A 42 -11.36 -4.14 1.34
N SER A 43 -11.67 -5.25 0.69
CA SER A 43 -12.33 -6.37 1.32
C SER A 43 -11.89 -7.69 0.70
N MET A 44 -12.26 -8.79 1.35
CA MET A 44 -11.95 -10.15 0.91
C MET A 44 -12.66 -10.56 -0.39
N SER A 45 -13.69 -9.82 -0.84
CA SER A 45 -14.34 -10.11 -2.13
C SER A 45 -13.46 -9.77 -3.33
N GLY A 46 -12.46 -8.90 -3.13
CA GLY A 46 -11.65 -8.36 -4.22
C GLY A 46 -12.37 -7.33 -5.10
N ASP A 47 -13.55 -6.84 -4.72
CA ASP A 47 -14.20 -5.78 -5.50
C ASP A 47 -13.47 -4.45 -5.32
N LEU A 48 -12.93 -3.91 -6.43
CA LEU A 48 -12.25 -2.62 -6.45
C LEU A 48 -13.18 -1.44 -6.71
N ALA A 49 -14.43 -1.64 -7.12
CA ALA A 49 -15.37 -0.54 -7.36
C ALA A 49 -15.51 0.43 -6.16
N PRO A 50 -15.75 -0.04 -4.91
CA PRO A 50 -15.81 0.87 -3.76
C PRO A 50 -14.43 1.49 -3.43
N VAL A 51 -13.34 0.78 -3.75
CA VAL A 51 -11.97 1.26 -3.53
C VAL A 51 -11.66 2.46 -4.43
N LEU A 52 -12.01 2.36 -5.71
CA LEU A 52 -11.83 3.45 -6.69
C LEU A 52 -12.69 4.66 -6.32
N ALA A 53 -13.97 4.44 -6.01
CA ALA A 53 -14.89 5.52 -5.65
C ALA A 53 -14.43 6.30 -4.40
N GLU A 54 -13.87 5.61 -3.39
CA GLU A 54 -13.38 6.28 -2.19
C GLU A 54 -12.04 7.00 -2.42
N LEU A 55 -11.16 6.46 -3.27
CA LEU A 55 -9.94 7.16 -3.69
C LEU A 55 -10.29 8.49 -4.37
N GLU A 56 -11.19 8.46 -5.35
CA GLU A 56 -11.67 9.63 -6.09
C GLU A 56 -12.26 10.67 -5.14
N ARG A 57 -13.21 10.27 -4.28
CA ARG A 57 -13.80 11.17 -3.30
C ARG A 57 -12.76 11.83 -2.41
N CYS A 58 -11.81 11.05 -1.88
CA CYS A 58 -10.81 11.59 -0.97
C CYS A 58 -9.89 12.60 -1.66
N VAL A 59 -9.49 12.34 -2.90
CA VAL A 59 -8.59 13.25 -3.63
C VAL A 59 -9.37 14.47 -4.16
N ASP A 60 -10.45 14.25 -4.89
CA ASP A 60 -11.17 15.30 -5.63
C ASP A 60 -12.05 16.17 -4.71
N GLU A 61 -12.68 15.59 -3.68
CA GLU A 61 -13.58 16.33 -2.79
C GLU A 61 -12.91 16.76 -1.48
N LEU A 62 -12.01 15.94 -0.92
CA LEU A 62 -11.38 16.20 0.39
C LEU A 62 -9.94 16.72 0.30
N GLY A 63 -9.36 16.80 -0.90
CA GLY A 63 -8.00 17.31 -1.10
C GLY A 63 -6.90 16.41 -0.53
N PHE A 64 -7.13 15.10 -0.42
CA PHE A 64 -6.12 14.17 0.05
C PHE A 64 -5.01 13.98 -0.97
N VAL A 65 -3.79 13.70 -0.48
CA VAL A 65 -2.56 13.68 -1.28
C VAL A 65 -2.02 12.26 -1.53
N GLY A 66 -2.76 11.22 -1.14
CA GLY A 66 -2.30 9.84 -1.18
C GLY A 66 -3.30 8.86 -0.62
N CYS A 67 -2.99 7.57 -0.74
CA CYS A 67 -3.75 6.49 -0.09
C CYS A 67 -2.86 5.46 0.62
N ASN A 68 -3.45 4.70 1.53
CA ASN A 68 -2.87 3.49 2.08
C ASN A 68 -3.44 2.28 1.33
N LEU A 69 -2.58 1.49 0.71
CA LEU A 69 -2.91 0.28 -0.03
C LEU A 69 -2.52 -0.95 0.77
N ASN A 70 -3.50 -1.75 1.15
CA ASN A 70 -3.29 -3.00 1.86
C ASN A 70 -3.05 -4.16 0.87
N PRO A 71 -1.84 -4.74 0.81
CA PRO A 71 -1.54 -5.86 -0.08
C PRO A 71 -2.16 -7.18 0.39
N ASP A 72 -2.65 -7.24 1.64
CA ASP A 72 -3.26 -8.43 2.24
C ASP A 72 -4.51 -8.06 3.07
N PRO A 73 -5.69 -7.90 2.43
CA PRO A 73 -6.95 -7.63 3.12
C PRO A 73 -7.35 -8.73 4.13
N SER A 74 -6.76 -9.92 4.06
CA SER A 74 -7.10 -11.04 4.94
C SER A 74 -6.42 -11.00 6.30
N GLY A 75 -5.48 -10.07 6.53
CA GLY A 75 -4.80 -9.94 7.81
C GLY A 75 -3.87 -11.11 8.14
N GLY A 76 -3.02 -11.52 7.20
CA GLY A 76 -1.93 -12.47 7.45
C GLY A 76 -2.04 -13.81 6.73
N PHE A 77 -2.95 -13.95 5.76
CA PHE A 77 -3.09 -15.16 4.94
C PHE A 77 -2.76 -14.94 3.47
N TRP A 78 -2.48 -13.69 3.05
CA TRP A 78 -2.07 -13.34 1.69
C TRP A 78 -3.04 -13.85 0.62
N SER A 79 -4.33 -13.59 0.83
CA SER A 79 -5.37 -14.06 -0.09
C SER A 79 -5.52 -13.21 -1.35
N ALA A 80 -4.97 -11.99 -1.36
CA ALA A 80 -4.99 -11.13 -2.54
C ALA A 80 -3.86 -11.47 -3.52
N PRO A 81 -4.04 -11.24 -4.82
CA PRO A 81 -2.98 -11.41 -5.82
C PRO A 81 -1.74 -10.56 -5.50
N PRO A 82 -0.53 -10.97 -5.93
CA PRO A 82 0.68 -10.17 -5.73
C PRO A 82 0.53 -8.78 -6.36
N ILE A 83 1.26 -7.80 -5.85
CA ILE A 83 1.07 -6.38 -6.20
C ILE A 83 1.27 -6.06 -7.70
N TYR A 84 1.97 -6.92 -8.45
CA TYR A 84 2.17 -6.77 -9.90
C TYR A 84 1.06 -7.41 -10.75
N ASP A 85 0.08 -8.07 -10.13
CA ASP A 85 -1.01 -8.72 -10.84
C ASP A 85 -1.97 -7.69 -11.48
N ARG A 86 -2.56 -8.04 -12.62
CA ARG A 86 -3.51 -7.18 -13.36
C ARG A 86 -4.76 -6.85 -12.57
N TYR A 87 -5.10 -7.65 -11.57
CA TYR A 87 -6.13 -7.34 -10.60
C TYR A 87 -6.03 -5.90 -10.06
N TRP A 88 -4.82 -5.42 -9.77
CA TRP A 88 -4.60 -4.09 -9.18
C TRP A 88 -4.56 -2.95 -10.21
N TYR A 89 -4.53 -3.25 -11.51
CA TYR A 89 -4.31 -2.24 -12.55
C TYR A 89 -5.36 -1.13 -12.56
N PRO A 90 -6.67 -1.38 -12.39
CA PRO A 90 -7.65 -0.29 -12.31
C PRO A 90 -7.34 0.73 -11.21
N LEU A 91 -6.83 0.27 -10.07
CA LEU A 91 -6.42 1.15 -8.98
C LEU A 91 -5.16 1.94 -9.34
N PHE A 92 -4.16 1.30 -9.95
CA PHE A 92 -2.93 1.98 -10.36
C PHE A 92 -3.16 3.00 -11.47
N GLU A 93 -4.02 2.67 -12.45
CA GLU A 93 -4.48 3.61 -13.47
C GLU A 93 -5.07 4.86 -12.80
N ARG A 94 -5.99 4.68 -11.86
CA ARG A 94 -6.63 5.80 -11.19
C ARG A 94 -5.69 6.61 -10.32
N MET A 95 -4.76 5.96 -9.61
CA MET A 95 -3.72 6.64 -8.84
C MET A 95 -2.80 7.50 -9.72
N VAL A 96 -2.43 7.01 -10.91
CA VAL A 96 -1.61 7.77 -11.88
C VAL A 96 -2.40 8.96 -12.42
N GLU A 97 -3.66 8.79 -12.81
CA GLU A 97 -4.53 9.88 -13.26
C GLU A 97 -4.70 10.97 -12.22
N LEU A 98 -4.92 10.59 -10.96
CA LEU A 98 -5.06 11.49 -9.82
C LEU A 98 -3.70 12.02 -9.31
N GLN A 99 -2.59 11.51 -9.84
CA GLN A 99 -1.22 11.87 -9.47
C GLN A 99 -0.89 11.67 -7.98
N VAL A 100 -1.45 10.62 -7.36
CA VAL A 100 -1.26 10.31 -5.94
C VAL A 100 -0.44 9.03 -5.71
N PRO A 101 0.49 9.01 -4.73
CA PRO A 101 1.19 7.80 -4.33
C PRO A 101 0.32 6.91 -3.42
N ALA A 102 0.72 5.65 -3.28
CA ALA A 102 0.23 4.78 -2.21
C ALA A 102 1.34 4.40 -1.23
N MET A 103 1.04 4.44 0.06
CA MET A 103 1.83 3.71 1.06
C MET A 103 1.31 2.28 1.15
N ILE A 104 2.20 1.30 0.97
CA ILE A 104 1.91 -0.11 1.18
C ILE A 104 1.75 -0.32 2.68
N HIS A 105 0.58 -0.76 3.13
CA HIS A 105 0.32 -0.87 4.55
C HIS A 105 -0.73 -1.94 4.85
N VAL A 106 -0.34 -3.00 5.56
CA VAL A 106 -1.28 -4.01 6.08
C VAL A 106 -2.02 -3.51 7.33
N SER A 107 -2.88 -4.34 7.93
CA SER A 107 -3.63 -3.98 9.14
C SER A 107 -3.41 -5.04 10.23
N GLY A 108 -4.29 -5.10 11.24
CA GLY A 108 -4.30 -6.17 12.25
C GLY A 108 -4.16 -7.57 11.63
N ALA A 109 -3.32 -8.39 12.25
CA ALA A 109 -3.15 -9.80 11.88
C ALA A 109 -4.17 -10.69 12.59
N CYS A 110 -4.69 -11.70 11.89
CA CYS A 110 -5.66 -12.68 12.39
C CYS A 110 -5.02 -14.00 12.84
N SER A 111 -3.72 -14.15 12.61
CA SER A 111 -2.98 -15.36 12.97
C SER A 111 -2.28 -15.19 14.32
N ALA A 112 -2.43 -16.17 15.21
CA ALA A 112 -1.71 -16.19 16.49
C ALA A 112 -0.18 -16.25 16.32
N CYS A 113 0.30 -16.68 15.15
CA CYS A 113 1.73 -16.69 14.83
C CYS A 113 2.27 -15.30 14.44
N LEU A 114 1.41 -14.31 14.22
CA LEU A 114 1.79 -13.00 13.71
C LEU A 114 1.42 -11.90 14.72
N HIS A 115 2.44 -11.32 15.36
CA HIS A 115 2.25 -10.04 16.04
C HIS A 115 2.06 -8.93 14.99
N THR A 116 1.00 -8.12 15.12
CA THR A 116 0.60 -7.14 14.09
C THR A 116 1.73 -6.19 13.71
N THR A 117 2.21 -5.37 14.65
CA THR A 117 3.17 -4.30 14.35
C THR A 117 4.63 -4.77 14.38
N GLY A 118 4.91 -5.88 15.05
CA GLY A 118 6.28 -6.39 15.26
C GLY A 118 6.70 -7.51 14.31
N ALA A 119 5.75 -8.06 13.55
CA ALA A 119 6.02 -9.11 12.57
C ALA A 119 5.25 -8.87 11.27
N HIS A 120 3.91 -8.81 11.32
CA HIS A 120 3.10 -8.75 10.11
C HIS A 120 3.42 -7.53 9.23
N TYR A 121 3.63 -6.35 9.84
CA TYR A 121 3.99 -5.12 9.12
C TYR A 121 5.31 -5.26 8.36
N ILE A 122 6.41 -5.54 9.06
CA ILE A 122 7.75 -5.69 8.47
C ILE A 122 7.79 -6.84 7.45
N ASN A 123 7.05 -7.93 7.70
CA ASN A 123 6.93 -9.04 6.75
C ASN A 123 6.24 -8.60 5.46
N ALA A 124 5.18 -7.80 5.55
CA ALA A 124 4.45 -7.30 4.38
C ALA A 124 5.31 -6.37 3.53
N ASP A 125 6.03 -5.44 4.16
CA ASP A 125 6.97 -4.54 3.49
C ASP A 125 8.00 -5.31 2.66
N THR A 126 8.61 -6.30 3.30
CA THR A 126 9.62 -7.18 2.72
C THR A 126 9.05 -8.06 1.59
N THR A 127 7.81 -8.54 1.76
CA THR A 127 7.12 -9.38 0.78
C THR A 127 6.76 -8.58 -0.47
N VAL A 128 6.19 -7.40 -0.32
CA VAL A 128 5.78 -6.55 -1.45
C VAL A 128 6.99 -6.12 -2.25
N PHE A 129 8.10 -5.75 -1.61
CA PHE A 129 9.34 -5.44 -2.35
C PHE A 129 9.83 -6.62 -3.19
N MET A 130 9.80 -7.84 -2.64
CA MET A 130 10.17 -9.04 -3.40
C MET A 130 9.20 -9.29 -4.56
N GLN A 131 7.89 -9.12 -4.36
CA GLN A 131 6.90 -9.23 -5.44
C GLN A 131 7.22 -8.23 -6.56
N LEU A 132 7.57 -6.98 -6.23
CA LEU A 132 7.94 -5.98 -7.24
C LEU A 132 9.18 -6.38 -8.05
N ILE A 133 10.19 -7.04 -7.43
CA ILE A 133 11.32 -7.60 -8.17
C ILE A 133 10.85 -8.68 -9.16
N GLN A 134 9.94 -9.57 -8.73
CA GLN A 134 9.44 -10.66 -9.56
C GLN A 134 8.63 -10.16 -10.76
N GLY A 135 7.86 -9.09 -10.57
CA GLY A 135 7.05 -8.46 -11.62
C GLY A 135 7.81 -7.43 -12.46
N ASP A 136 7.06 -6.75 -13.33
CA ASP A 136 7.51 -5.61 -14.15
C ASP A 136 6.50 -4.46 -14.07
N LEU A 137 5.91 -4.24 -12.89
CA LEU A 137 4.78 -3.32 -12.67
C LEU A 137 5.04 -1.91 -13.23
N PHE A 138 6.23 -1.36 -12.98
CA PHE A 138 6.58 0.00 -13.39
C PHE A 138 6.89 0.13 -14.89
N ARG A 139 6.96 -0.98 -15.64
CA ARG A 139 6.94 -0.93 -17.09
C ARG A 139 5.55 -0.57 -17.62
N ALA A 140 4.49 -1.04 -16.95
CA ALA A 140 3.12 -0.68 -17.27
C ALA A 140 2.75 0.69 -16.71
N PHE A 141 3.23 1.02 -15.50
CA PHE A 141 2.93 2.27 -14.81
C PHE A 141 4.21 3.02 -14.42
N PRO A 142 4.89 3.70 -15.36
CA PRO A 142 6.16 4.37 -15.11
C PRO A 142 6.04 5.55 -14.13
N ASP A 143 4.84 6.14 -13.98
CA ASP A 143 4.58 7.27 -13.09
C ASP A 143 3.99 6.85 -11.72
N LEU A 144 3.70 5.56 -11.52
CA LEU A 144 3.20 5.05 -10.25
C LEU A 144 4.26 5.18 -9.16
N LYS A 145 3.86 5.68 -7.99
CA LYS A 145 4.75 5.83 -6.83
C LYS A 145 4.23 5.03 -5.64
N LEU A 146 5.07 4.16 -5.10
CA LEU A 146 4.79 3.35 -3.93
C LEU A 146 5.77 3.68 -2.81
N ILE A 147 5.25 3.84 -1.60
CA ILE A 147 6.04 4.02 -0.38
C ILE A 147 5.94 2.72 0.41
N ILE A 148 7.06 2.10 0.74
CA ILE A 148 7.11 0.95 1.64
C ILE A 148 7.60 1.45 3.01
N PRO A 149 6.78 1.37 4.06
CA PRO A 149 7.08 1.95 5.37
C PRO A 149 8.13 1.14 6.15
N HIS A 150 8.38 1.54 7.39
CA HIS A 150 9.30 0.89 8.33
C HIS A 150 10.71 0.72 7.75
N GLY A 151 11.19 1.72 7.02
CA GLY A 151 12.46 1.67 6.30
C GLY A 151 12.51 0.58 5.23
N GLY A 152 11.39 0.18 4.63
CA GLY A 152 11.34 -0.93 3.67
C GLY A 152 11.36 -2.31 4.32
N GLY A 153 10.99 -2.42 5.60
CA GLY A 153 11.07 -3.66 6.36
C GLY A 153 12.50 -4.18 6.46
N ALA A 154 12.75 -5.41 6.01
CA ALA A 154 14.09 -6.00 6.02
C ALA A 154 14.92 -5.67 4.75
N VAL A 155 14.37 -4.90 3.81
CA VAL A 155 14.94 -4.73 2.47
C VAL A 155 16.30 -4.03 2.48
N PRO A 156 16.47 -2.82 3.06
CA PRO A 156 17.77 -2.17 3.04
C PRO A 156 18.84 -2.95 3.82
N TYR A 157 18.47 -3.60 4.92
CA TYR A 157 19.37 -4.44 5.69
C TYR A 157 19.91 -5.63 4.87
N HIS A 158 19.06 -6.21 4.02
CA HIS A 158 19.42 -7.30 3.11
C HIS A 158 19.61 -6.83 1.66
N TRP A 159 19.99 -5.58 1.42
CA TRP A 159 20.05 -5.01 0.06
C TRP A 159 20.90 -5.83 -0.92
N GLY A 160 22.06 -6.32 -0.45
CA GLY A 160 22.92 -7.20 -1.25
C GLY A 160 22.24 -8.50 -1.69
N ARG A 161 21.38 -9.08 -0.84
CA ARG A 161 20.59 -10.28 -1.18
C ARG A 161 19.61 -9.97 -2.30
N TYR A 162 18.89 -8.86 -2.23
CA TYR A 162 17.91 -8.48 -3.27
C TYR A 162 18.57 -8.16 -4.61
N ARG A 163 19.73 -7.49 -4.61
CA ARG A 163 20.52 -7.29 -5.84
C ARG A 163 20.95 -8.63 -6.45
N GLY A 164 21.43 -9.56 -5.64
CA GLY A 164 21.77 -10.91 -6.09
C GLY A 164 20.57 -11.68 -6.66
N LEU A 165 19.41 -11.60 -5.99
CA LEU A 165 18.16 -12.20 -6.47
C LEU A 165 17.73 -11.62 -7.81
N ALA A 166 17.81 -10.30 -8.01
CA ALA A 166 17.48 -9.68 -9.28
C ALA A 166 18.33 -10.24 -10.43
N ILE A 167 19.65 -10.40 -10.22
CA ILE A 167 20.55 -11.01 -11.21
C ILE A 167 20.16 -12.47 -11.49
N MET A 168 19.93 -13.27 -10.45
CA MET A 168 19.53 -14.68 -10.61
C MET A 168 18.20 -14.86 -11.33
N MET A 169 17.31 -13.86 -11.23
CA MET A 169 16.01 -13.84 -11.90
C MET A 169 16.05 -13.14 -13.26
N GLU A 170 17.24 -12.77 -13.76
CA GLU A 170 17.44 -12.05 -15.02
C GLU A 170 16.66 -10.72 -15.08
N LYS A 171 16.50 -10.05 -13.92
CA LYS A 171 15.85 -8.75 -13.79
C LYS A 171 16.86 -7.60 -13.94
N PRO A 172 16.41 -6.40 -14.36
CA PRO A 172 17.27 -5.22 -14.39
C PRO A 172 17.79 -4.85 -12.99
N ASP A 173 18.85 -4.04 -12.93
CA ASP A 173 19.35 -3.54 -11.63
C ASP A 173 18.25 -2.77 -10.90
N LEU A 174 18.16 -2.99 -9.59
CA LEU A 174 17.09 -2.44 -8.74
C LEU A 174 16.97 -0.91 -8.86
N ALA A 175 18.08 -0.19 -9.09
CA ALA A 175 18.05 1.26 -9.26
C ALA A 175 17.19 1.70 -10.45
N THR A 176 17.19 0.90 -11.53
CA THR A 176 16.39 1.14 -12.74
C THR A 176 15.07 0.39 -12.73
N HIS A 177 15.01 -0.79 -12.12
CA HIS A 177 13.83 -1.64 -12.08
C HIS A 177 12.76 -1.07 -11.14
N LEU A 178 13.17 -0.65 -9.94
CA LEU A 178 12.24 -0.30 -8.85
C LEU A 178 12.45 1.10 -8.28
N MET A 179 13.70 1.54 -8.06
CA MET A 179 13.97 2.69 -7.20
C MET A 179 13.64 4.06 -7.80
N ARG A 180 13.10 4.11 -9.03
CA ARG A 180 12.47 5.32 -9.58
C ARG A 180 11.03 5.51 -9.07
N ASN A 181 10.42 4.42 -8.59
CA ASN A 181 9.00 4.33 -8.26
C ASN A 181 8.76 3.93 -6.80
N VAL A 182 9.73 3.26 -6.17
CA VAL A 182 9.67 2.79 -4.78
C VAL A 182 10.48 3.68 -3.86
N TYR A 183 9.86 4.08 -2.74
CA TYR A 183 10.44 4.93 -1.71
C TYR A 183 10.32 4.25 -0.34
N PHE A 184 11.27 4.53 0.56
CA PHE A 184 11.23 4.07 1.95
C PHE A 184 11.11 5.25 2.89
N ASP A 185 10.31 5.11 3.94
CA ASP A 185 10.28 6.07 5.04
C ASP A 185 11.51 5.91 5.97
N THR A 186 11.57 6.71 7.03
CA THR A 186 12.60 6.62 8.06
C THR A 186 12.05 6.12 9.40
N CYS A 187 10.96 5.34 9.40
CA CYS A 187 10.37 4.76 10.60
C CYS A 187 11.22 3.56 11.09
N VAL A 188 12.48 3.82 11.42
CA VAL A 188 13.47 2.86 11.90
C VAL A 188 13.91 3.29 13.29
N TYR A 189 13.50 2.54 14.31
CA TYR A 189 13.73 2.88 15.71
C TYR A 189 14.94 2.10 16.25
N HIS A 190 16.08 2.79 16.32
CA HIS A 190 17.33 2.29 16.91
C HIS A 190 17.50 2.73 18.36
#